data_AF-A0A0F8VQT0-F1
#
_entry.id   AF-A0A0F8VQT0-F1
#
_cell.length_a   1.000
_cell.length_b   1.000
_cell.length_c   1.000
_cell.angle_alpha   90.00
_cell.angle_beta   90.00
_cell.angle_gamma   90.00
#
_symmetry.space_group_name_H-M   'P 1'
#
loop_
_entity.id
_entity.type
_entity.pdbx_description
1 polymer ?
#
loop_
_entity_poly.entity_id
_entity_poly.type
_entity_poly.pdbx_seq_one_letter_code
_entity_poly.pdbx_strand_id
1 'polypeptide(L)'
;MEYPEHEKLTLVKDNSQLLGEFLEWARGNSYEFCGRVVVDCDTPWEKVEYQPNRKSIEAILAEFYEIDLNKLEVEKVQMLEAIRNK
;
A
#
# COMPACT_ATOMS: atom_id res chain seq x y z
N MET A 1 1.18 17.71 -15.42
CA MET A 1 -0.01 17.65 -14.55
C MET A 1 0.42 18.13 -13.17
N GLU A 2 -0.39 18.97 -12.51
CA GLU A 2 0.04 19.72 -11.31
C GLU A 2 0.15 18.82 -10.06
N TYR A 3 -0.65 17.75 -10.00
CA TYR A 3 -0.71 16.81 -8.87
C TYR A 3 -0.72 15.34 -9.37
N PRO A 4 0.43 14.82 -9.84
CA PRO A 4 0.51 13.51 -10.48
C PRO A 4 0.12 12.32 -9.59
N GLU A 5 0.37 12.35 -8.28
CA GLU A 5 0.01 11.23 -7.41
C GLU A 5 -1.51 11.20 -7.14
N HIS A 6 -2.18 12.36 -7.07
CA HIS A 6 -3.65 12.42 -6.99
C HIS A 6 -4.34 11.92 -8.27
N GLU A 7 -3.72 12.09 -9.43
CA GLU A 7 -4.22 11.52 -10.68
C GLU A 7 -4.16 10.00 -10.66
N LYS A 8 -3.01 9.43 -10.24
CA LYS A 8 -2.89 7.98 -10.04
C LYS A 8 -3.93 7.47 -9.05
N LEU A 9 -4.10 8.16 -7.92
CA LEU A 9 -5.09 7.79 -6.90
C LEU A 9 -6.52 7.77 -7.47
N THR A 10 -6.85 8.72 -8.34
CA THR A 10 -8.17 8.80 -8.97
C THR A 10 -8.41 7.64 -9.94
N LEU A 11 -7.39 7.28 -10.73
CA LEU A 11 -7.48 6.20 -11.72
C LEU A 11 -7.67 4.81 -11.09
N VAL A 12 -7.28 4.64 -9.82
CA VAL A 12 -7.27 3.34 -9.15
C VAL A 12 -8.32 3.21 -8.06
N LYS A 13 -9.13 4.25 -7.82
CA LYS A 13 -10.06 4.36 -6.69
C LYS A 13 -11.04 3.19 -6.59
N ASP A 14 -11.68 2.80 -7.69
CA ASP A 14 -12.69 1.75 -7.67
C ASP A 14 -12.06 0.38 -7.34
N ASN A 15 -10.87 0.12 -7.89
CA ASN A 15 -10.14 -1.12 -7.63
C ASN A 15 -9.54 -1.15 -6.22
N SER A 16 -9.03 -0.01 -5.73
CA SER A 16 -8.45 0.10 -4.39
C SER A 16 -9.50 -0.06 -3.29
N GLN A 17 -10.73 0.41 -3.53
CA GLN A 17 -11.84 0.19 -2.61
C GLN A 17 -12.22 -1.29 -2.50
N LEU A 18 -12.42 -1.97 -3.63
CA LEU A 18 -12.75 -3.41 -3.63
C LEU A 18 -11.64 -4.25 -2.98
N LEU A 19 -10.37 -3.94 -3.27
CA LEU A 19 -9.23 -4.61 -2.65
C LEU A 19 -9.15 -4.31 -1.15
N GLY A 20 -9.42 -3.09 -0.72
CA GLY A 20 -9.49 -2.72 0.70
C GLY A 20 -10.54 -3.54 1.45
N GLU A 21 -11.76 -3.60 0.91
CA GLU A 21 -12.87 -4.39 1.48
C GLU A 21 -12.51 -5.89 1.56
N PHE A 22 -11.88 -6.44 0.53
CA PHE A 22 -11.40 -7.81 0.54
C PHE A 22 -10.34 -8.06 1.63
N LEU A 23 -9.36 -7.17 1.77
CA LEU A 23 -8.28 -7.28 2.75
C LEU A 23 -8.81 -7.17 4.19
N GLU A 24 -9.79 -6.30 4.43
CA GLU A 24 -10.49 -6.18 5.72
C GLU A 24 -11.29 -7.43 6.04
N TRP A 25 -12.08 -7.93 5.08
CA TRP A 25 -12.82 -9.18 5.23
C TRP A 25 -11.87 -10.35 5.55
N ALA A 26 -10.74 -10.45 4.85
CA ALA A 26 -9.76 -11.51 5.05
C ALA A 26 -9.21 -11.49 6.49
N ARG A 27 -8.79 -10.32 6.98
CA ARG A 27 -8.33 -10.15 8.37
C ARG A 27 -9.41 -10.49 9.39
N GLY A 28 -10.66 -10.08 9.14
CA GLY A 28 -11.80 -10.41 10.00
C GLY A 28 -12.08 -11.92 10.10
N ASN A 29 -11.66 -12.70 9.09
CA ASN A 29 -11.78 -14.15 9.05
C ASN A 29 -10.48 -14.89 9.42
N SER A 30 -9.52 -14.20 10.07
CA SER A 30 -8.23 -14.77 10.50
C SER A 30 -7.32 -15.24 9.35
N TYR A 31 -7.49 -14.68 8.15
CA TYR A 31 -6.51 -14.80 7.07
C TYR A 31 -5.45 -13.71 7.22
N GLU A 32 -4.18 -14.08 7.03
CA GLU A 32 -3.06 -13.15 7.13
C GLU A 32 -2.14 -13.28 5.91
N PHE A 33 -1.64 -12.15 5.42
CA PHE A 33 -0.65 -12.12 4.35
C PHE A 33 0.73 -12.37 4.95
N CYS A 34 1.43 -13.38 4.43
CA CYS A 34 2.77 -13.71 4.86
C CYS A 34 3.78 -13.53 3.74
N GLY A 35 4.95 -12.98 4.08
CA GLY A 35 6.12 -12.96 3.21
C GLY A 35 6.97 -14.21 3.40
N ARG A 36 7.60 -14.67 2.32
CA ARG A 36 8.63 -15.72 2.35
C ARG A 36 9.92 -15.13 2.91
N VAL A 37 10.47 -15.75 3.96
CA VAL A 37 11.74 -15.34 4.58
C VAL A 37 12.69 -16.55 4.60
N VAL A 38 13.94 -16.33 4.17
CA VAL A 38 15.01 -17.33 4.30
C VAL A 38 15.65 -17.13 5.68
N VAL A 39 15.62 -18.16 6.52
CA VAL A 39 16.03 -18.09 7.94
C VAL A 39 17.34 -18.82 8.22
N ASP A 40 17.83 -19.64 7.29
CA ASP A 40 19.13 -20.31 7.40
C ASP A 40 19.76 -20.42 6.01
N CYS A 41 20.95 -19.86 5.87
CA CYS A 41 21.75 -19.84 4.65
C CYS A 41 22.97 -20.79 4.70
N ASP A 42 23.21 -21.45 5.83
CA ASP A 42 24.43 -22.22 6.08
C ASP A 42 24.25 -23.73 5.83
N THR A 43 23.04 -24.17 5.47
CA THR A 43 22.79 -25.54 5.01
C THR A 43 22.55 -25.58 3.49
N PRO A 44 22.78 -26.73 2.82
CA PRO A 44 22.55 -26.89 1.37
C PRO A 44 21.10 -26.67 0.92
N TRP A 45 20.16 -26.53 1.86
CA TRP A 45 18.74 -26.36 1.62
C TRP A 45 18.31 -25.04 2.25
N GLU A 46 17.65 -24.17 1.48
CA GLU A 46 17.09 -22.94 2.04
C GLU A 46 16.01 -23.30 3.07
N LYS A 47 16.25 -23.01 4.35
CA LYS A 47 15.18 -23.05 5.33
C LYS A 47 14.32 -21.82 5.12
N VAL A 48 13.08 -22.05 4.70
CA VAL A 48 12.09 -21.01 4.41
C VAL A 48 11.04 -20.99 5.51
N GLU A 49 10.77 -19.81 6.04
CA GLU A 49 9.64 -19.54 6.93
C GLU A 49 8.72 -18.49 6.32
N TYR A 50 7.46 -18.50 6.73
CA TYR A 50 6.48 -17.48 6.38
C TYR A 50 6.25 -16.58 7.58
N GLN A 51 6.47 -15.29 7.41
CA GLN A 51 6.27 -14.31 8.46
C GLN A 51 5.15 -13.34 8.11
N PRO A 52 4.30 -12.94 9.07
CA PRO A 52 3.27 -11.94 8.85
C PRO A 52 3.80 -10.66 8.24
N ASN A 53 3.16 -10.20 7.18
CA ASN A 53 3.43 -8.90 6.59
C ASN A 53 2.74 -7.82 7.42
N ARG A 54 3.54 -6.93 8.03
CA ARG A 54 3.05 -5.84 8.89
C ARG A 54 2.71 -4.55 8.13
N LYS A 55 2.74 -4.55 6.79
CA LYS A 55 2.33 -3.40 5.98
C LYS A 55 0.84 -3.10 6.19
N SER A 56 0.49 -1.81 6.25
CA SER A 56 -0.91 -1.39 6.25
C SER A 56 -1.54 -1.68 4.88
N ILE A 57 -2.88 -1.69 4.82
CA ILE A 57 -3.60 -1.89 3.56
C ILE A 57 -3.24 -0.77 2.59
N GLU A 58 -3.17 0.47 3.07
CA GLU A 58 -2.79 1.65 2.29
C GLU A 58 -1.37 1.50 1.72
N ALA A 59 -0.42 0.99 2.51
CA ALA A 59 0.95 0.78 2.04
C ALA A 59 1.03 -0.29 0.94
N ILE A 60 0.25 -1.37 1.08
CA ILE A 60 0.18 -2.44 0.07
C ILE A 60 -0.45 -1.91 -1.23
N LEU A 61 -1.55 -1.17 -1.13
CA LEU A 61 -2.24 -0.60 -2.29
C LEU A 61 -1.37 0.46 -2.98
N ALA A 62 -0.70 1.33 -2.21
CA ALA A 62 0.19 2.34 -2.77
C ALA A 62 1.37 1.72 -3.52
N GLU A 63 1.98 0.66 -2.99
CA GLU A 63 3.04 -0.08 -3.68
C GLU A 63 2.54 -0.73 -4.97
N PHE A 64 1.36 -1.36 -4.94
CA PHE A 64 0.77 -2.01 -6.11
C PHE A 64 0.44 -1.02 -7.25
N TYR A 65 -0.02 0.18 -6.91
CA TYR A 65 -0.36 1.22 -7.87
C TYR A 65 0.76 2.24 -8.14
N GLU A 66 1.96 2.00 -7.60
CA GLU A 66 3.12 2.90 -7.74
C GLU A 66 2.82 4.34 -7.31
N ILE A 67 2.05 4.48 -6.22
CA ILE A 67 1.68 5.76 -5.60
C ILE A 67 2.68 6.08 -4.49
N ASP A 68 3.30 7.24 -4.56
CA ASP A 68 4.18 7.76 -3.51
C ASP A 68 3.35 8.50 -2.46
N LEU A 69 3.11 7.85 -1.31
CA LEU A 69 2.31 8.40 -0.22
C LEU A 69 2.86 9.71 0.35
N ASN A 70 4.19 9.93 0.30
CA ASN A 70 4.78 11.18 0.80
C ASN A 70 4.50 12.33 -0.17
N LYS A 71 4.65 12.09 -1.46
CA LYS A 71 4.31 13.07 -2.50
C LYS A 71 2.82 13.36 -2.51
N LEU A 72 1.98 12.33 -2.35
CA LEU A 72 0.53 12.50 -2.24
C LEU A 72 0.16 13.47 -1.10
N GLU A 73 0.78 13.34 0.08
CA GLU A 73 0.51 14.28 1.18
C GLU A 73 1.04 15.70 0.88
N VAL A 74 2.19 15.84 0.22
CA VAL A 74 2.70 17.16 -0.22
C VAL A 74 1.75 17.83 -1.21
N GLU A 75 1.29 17.11 -2.23
CA GLU A 75 0.31 17.60 -3.20
C GLU A 75 -0.98 18.04 -2.52
N LYS A 76 -1.46 17.27 -1.53
CA LYS A 76 -2.66 17.61 -0.76
C LYS A 76 -2.49 18.92 0.02
N VAL A 77 -1.32 19.15 0.62
CA VAL A 77 -1.01 20.43 1.29
C VAL A 77 -1.03 21.59 0.28
N GLN A 78 -0.42 21.41 -0.90
CA GLN A 78 -0.43 22.42 -1.96
C GLN A 78 -1.86 22.75 -2.42
N MET A 79 -2.71 21.74 -2.60
CA MET A 79 -4.13 21.94 -2.94
C MET A 79 -4.87 22.73 -1.87
N LEU A 80 -4.62 22.44 -0.58
CA LEU A 80 -5.22 23.17 0.54
C LEU A 80 -4.75 24.62 0.61
N GLU A 81 -3.46 24.89 0.36
CA GLU A 81 -2.91 26.24 0.30
C GLU A 81 -3.50 27.05 -0.87
N ALA A 82 -3.66 26.42 -2.04
CA ALA A 82 -4.29 27.06 -3.19
C ALA A 82 -5.76 27.44 -2.93
N ILE A 83 -6.48 26.65 -2.12
CA ILE A 83 -7.85 26.97 -1.68
C ILE A 83 -7.85 28.11 -0.66
N ARG A 84 -6.90 28.13 0.28
CA ARG A 84 -6.81 29.17 1.33
C ARG A 84 -6.37 30.53 0.80
N ASN A 85 -5.59 30.56 -0.28
CA ASN A 85 -5.09 31.78 -0.91
C ASN A 85 -5.98 32.28 -2.06
N LYS A 86 -7.18 31.71 -2.22
CA LYS A 86 -8.26 32.18 -3.10
C LYS A 86 -9.26 33.03 -2.33
#